data_AF-L8JPD2-F1
#
_entry.id   AF-L8JPD2-F1
#
_cell.length_a   1.000
_cell.length_b   1.000
_cell.length_c   1.000
_cell.angle_alpha   90.00
_cell.angle_beta   90.00
_cell.angle_gamma   90.00
#
_symmetry.space_group_name_H-M   'P 1'
#
loop_
_entity.id
_entity.type
_entity.pdbx_description
1 polymer ?
#
loop_
_entity_poly.entity_id
_entity_poly.type
_entity_poly.pdbx_seq_one_letter_code
_entity_poly.pdbx_strand_id
1 'polypeptide(L)'
;MNDPLEKFIRQNRGEFDDKQPSDRVWNSVYKKLNGESNPSFNWIWKAAAILFFLTSSFMFYKLRFDGQADAVAISKQQLNEDFKTVESYYVQKISEKKELIYDFEENSVNVNGVFEQDLQKLEAMYEVLKDELRENPSKKVVDALILNLLVRVDILNAQLQELENISRQDKEEPEINV
;
A
#
# COMPACT_ATOMS: atom_id res chain seq x y z
N MET A 1 2.02 -45.81 89.00
CA MET A 1 1.82 -44.70 89.94
C MET A 1 0.72 -43.84 89.35
N ASN A 2 -0.44 -43.79 89.99
CA ASN A 2 -1.57 -43.01 89.47
C ASN A 2 -1.28 -41.53 89.71
N ASP A 3 -1.18 -40.75 88.62
CA ASP A 3 -0.94 -39.32 88.67
C ASP A 3 -2.11 -38.64 89.42
N PRO A 4 -1.85 -37.86 90.50
CA PRO A 4 -2.87 -37.10 91.19
C PRO A 4 -3.73 -36.25 90.25
N LEU A 5 -3.14 -35.73 89.18
CA LEU A 5 -3.84 -34.94 88.16
C LEU A 5 -4.82 -35.79 87.35
N GLU A 6 -4.42 -37.01 86.98
CA GLU A 6 -5.28 -37.92 86.24
C GLU A 6 -6.54 -38.27 87.05
N LYS A 7 -6.37 -38.52 88.35
CA LYS A 7 -7.50 -38.82 89.24
C LYS A 7 -8.44 -37.62 89.37
N PHE A 8 -7.89 -36.41 89.47
CA PHE A 8 -8.65 -35.16 89.51
C PHE A 8 -9.46 -34.93 88.22
N ILE A 9 -8.83 -35.10 87.04
CA ILE A 9 -9.50 -34.93 85.75
C ILE A 9 -10.61 -35.96 85.57
N ARG A 10 -10.37 -37.23 85.93
CA ARG A 10 -11.37 -38.30 85.80
C ARG A 10 -12.58 -38.10 86.72
N GLN A 11 -12.35 -37.65 87.96
CA GLN A 11 -13.41 -37.41 88.93
C GLN A 11 -14.28 -36.20 88.58
N ASN A 12 -13.69 -35.16 87.98
CA ASN A 12 -14.39 -33.93 87.62
C ASN A 12 -14.75 -33.85 86.13
N ARG A 13 -14.64 -34.96 85.37
CA ARG A 13 -14.88 -34.99 83.92
C ARG A 13 -16.23 -34.40 83.52
N GLY A 14 -17.28 -34.68 84.30
CA GLY A 14 -18.61 -34.13 84.06
C GLY A 14 -18.68 -32.60 84.13
N GLU A 15 -17.84 -31.97 84.95
CA GLU A 15 -17.74 -30.50 85.06
C GLU A 15 -16.88 -29.87 83.96
N PHE A 16 -16.07 -30.67 83.25
CA PHE A 16 -15.25 -30.20 82.13
C PHE A 16 -15.99 -30.28 80.79
N ASP A 17 -16.89 -31.25 80.64
CA ASP A 17 -17.62 -31.51 79.38
C ASP A 17 -19.03 -30.86 79.34
N ASP A 18 -19.35 -29.97 80.30
CA ASP A 18 -20.68 -29.35 80.46
C ASP A 18 -20.94 -28.17 79.50
N LYS A 19 -19.89 -27.47 79.07
CA LYS A 19 -19.99 -26.25 78.28
C LYS A 19 -19.64 -26.50 76.82
N GLN A 20 -20.63 -26.33 75.96
CA GLN A 20 -20.40 -26.21 74.52
C GLN A 20 -20.28 -24.74 74.11
N PRO A 21 -19.36 -24.40 73.19
CA PRO A 21 -19.26 -23.04 72.68
C PRO A 21 -20.55 -22.66 71.95
N SER A 22 -20.93 -21.38 72.00
CA SER A 22 -22.10 -20.90 71.25
C SER A 22 -21.95 -21.13 69.74
N ASP A 23 -23.07 -21.33 69.05
CA ASP A 23 -23.11 -21.53 67.59
C ASP A 23 -22.39 -20.43 66.80
N ARG A 24 -22.37 -19.20 67.34
CA ARG A 24 -21.63 -18.08 66.75
C ARG A 24 -20.13 -18.33 66.69
N VAL A 25 -19.56 -18.86 67.77
CA VAL A 25 -18.13 -19.20 67.83
C VAL A 25 -17.86 -20.34 66.86
N TRP A 26 -18.72 -21.36 66.83
CA TRP A 26 -18.55 -22.49 65.92
C TRP A 26 -18.67 -22.12 64.45
N ASN A 27 -19.64 -21.26 64.10
CA ASN A 27 -19.77 -20.70 62.75
C ASN A 27 -18.54 -19.88 62.34
N SER A 28 -17.91 -19.16 63.28
CA SER A 28 -16.69 -18.39 62.97
C SER A 28 -15.50 -19.30 62.66
N VAL A 29 -15.41 -20.46 63.31
CA VAL A 29 -14.39 -21.48 63.07
C VAL A 29 -14.67 -22.20 61.75
N TYR A 30 -15.92 -22.62 61.51
CA TYR A 30 -16.34 -23.24 60.25
C TYR A 30 -16.08 -22.33 59.05
N LYS A 31 -16.41 -21.03 59.16
CA LYS A 31 -16.16 -20.06 58.10
C LYS A 31 -14.67 -19.79 57.86
N LYS A 32 -13.81 -19.91 58.87
CA LYS A 32 -12.35 -19.79 58.70
C LYS A 32 -11.71 -21.05 58.11
N LEU A 33 -12.23 -22.23 58.44
CA LEU A 33 -11.75 -23.51 57.92
C LEU A 33 -12.24 -23.78 56.49
N ASN A 34 -13.50 -23.44 56.21
CA ASN A 34 -14.15 -23.61 54.91
C ASN A 34 -14.25 -22.28 54.16
N GLY A 35 -13.38 -21.32 54.48
CA GLY A 35 -13.34 -20.02 53.80
C GLY A 35 -13.23 -20.22 52.30
N GLU A 36 -14.35 -19.99 51.61
CA GLU A 36 -14.49 -20.19 50.18
C GLU A 36 -13.44 -19.38 49.44
N SER A 37 -12.82 -20.05 48.47
CA SER A 37 -11.88 -19.49 47.51
C SER A 37 -12.43 -18.20 46.91
N ASN A 38 -11.63 -17.15 47.00
CA ASN A 38 -11.79 -15.91 46.25
C ASN A 38 -12.31 -16.21 44.83
N PRO A 39 -13.44 -15.67 44.35
CA PRO A 39 -13.91 -15.95 43.00
C PRO A 39 -12.79 -15.51 42.06
N SER A 40 -12.20 -16.46 41.36
CA SER A 40 -10.98 -16.22 40.62
C SER A 40 -11.23 -15.15 39.56
N PHE A 41 -10.65 -13.96 39.75
CA PHE A 41 -10.65 -12.83 38.83
C PHE A 41 -10.08 -13.18 37.43
N ASN A 42 -9.51 -14.39 37.31
CA ASN A 42 -8.98 -15.00 36.10
C ASN A 42 -9.96 -15.07 34.91
N TRP A 43 -11.27 -14.99 35.13
CA TRP A 43 -12.24 -15.00 34.02
C TRP A 43 -12.45 -13.63 33.37
N ILE A 44 -12.27 -12.55 34.14
CA ILE A 44 -12.49 -11.17 33.65
C ILE A 44 -11.44 -10.80 32.60
N TRP A 45 -10.18 -11.19 32.80
CA TRP A 45 -9.14 -10.93 31.80
C TRP A 45 -9.33 -11.73 30.50
N LYS A 46 -9.90 -12.94 30.59
CA LYS A 46 -10.26 -13.75 29.41
C LYS A 46 -11.41 -13.11 28.62
N ALA A 47 -12.44 -12.61 29.29
CA ALA A 47 -13.54 -11.90 28.64
C ALA A 47 -13.06 -10.60 27.97
N ALA A 48 -12.18 -9.85 28.64
CA ALA A 48 -11.58 -8.64 28.08
C ALA A 48 -10.72 -8.92 26.83
N ALA A 49 -9.93 -10.00 26.84
CA ALA A 49 -9.13 -10.41 25.68
C ALA A 49 -10.02 -10.78 24.49
N ILE A 50 -11.09 -11.54 24.70
CA ILE A 50 -12.05 -11.92 23.64
C ILE A 50 -12.69 -10.66 23.04
N LEU A 51 -13.15 -9.73 23.88
CA LEU A 51 -13.76 -8.49 23.41
C LEU A 51 -12.76 -7.64 22.62
N PHE A 52 -11.51 -7.53 23.09
CA PHE A 52 -10.44 -6.81 22.38
C PHE A 52 -10.13 -7.43 21.01
N PHE A 53 -10.05 -8.76 20.91
CA PHE A 53 -9.84 -9.41 19.61
C PHE A 53 -11.03 -9.23 18.68
N LEU A 54 -12.27 -9.30 19.17
CA LEU A 54 -13.46 -9.06 18.34
C LEU A 54 -13.54 -7.62 17.83
N THR A 55 -13.27 -6.62 18.69
CA THR A 55 -13.30 -5.21 18.29
C THR A 55 -12.12 -4.87 17.38
N SER A 56 -10.93 -5.40 17.67
CA SER A 56 -9.74 -5.25 16.82
C SER A 56 -9.94 -5.91 15.46
N SER A 57 -10.52 -7.11 15.41
CA SER A 57 -10.84 -7.79 14.17
C SER A 57 -11.91 -7.03 13.39
N PHE A 58 -12.99 -6.57 14.03
CA PHE A 58 -14.04 -5.76 13.40
C PHE A 58 -13.50 -4.43 12.84
N MET A 59 -12.66 -3.73 13.61
CA MET A 59 -12.00 -2.50 13.19
C MET A 59 -11.01 -2.77 12.04
N PHE A 60 -10.26 -3.87 12.08
CA PHE A 60 -9.36 -4.28 11.01
C PHE A 60 -10.11 -4.63 9.72
N TYR A 61 -11.26 -5.31 9.82
CA TYR A 61 -12.15 -5.55 8.68
C TYR A 61 -12.67 -4.23 8.11
N LYS A 62 -13.15 -3.30 8.95
CA LYS A 62 -13.57 -1.94 8.53
C LYS A 62 -12.43 -1.15 7.85
N LEU A 63 -11.20 -1.20 8.37
CA LEU A 63 -10.05 -0.48 7.81
C LEU A 63 -9.61 -1.02 6.44
N ARG A 64 -9.77 -2.33 6.20
CA ARG A 64 -9.36 -2.99 4.96
C ARG A 64 -10.42 -2.96 3.88
N PHE A 65 -11.71 -3.02 4.23
CA PHE A 65 -12.80 -3.14 3.25
C PHE A 65 -13.46 -1.81 2.84
N ASP A 66 -13.53 -0.80 3.71
CA ASP A 66 -14.37 0.40 3.45
C ASP A 66 -13.59 1.58 2.83
N GLY A 67 -12.25 1.64 2.98
CA GLY A 67 -11.45 2.81 2.54
C GLY A 67 -10.43 2.56 1.43
N GLN A 68 -10.18 1.30 1.05
CA GLN A 68 -9.08 0.95 0.15
C GLN A 68 -9.50 0.95 -1.32
N ALA A 69 -10.76 0.63 -1.63
CA ALA A 69 -11.28 0.66 -3.00
C ALA A 69 -11.45 2.10 -3.51
N ASP A 70 -12.05 2.99 -2.72
CA ASP A 70 -12.26 4.39 -3.09
C ASP A 70 -10.95 5.18 -3.18
N ALA A 71 -10.01 4.97 -2.24
CA ALA A 71 -8.70 5.61 -2.30
C ALA A 71 -7.88 5.13 -3.51
N VAL A 72 -7.94 3.84 -3.86
CA VAL A 72 -7.27 3.30 -5.05
C VAL A 72 -7.93 3.82 -6.33
N ALA A 73 -9.27 3.90 -6.38
CA ALA A 73 -9.98 4.45 -7.54
C ALA A 73 -9.64 5.94 -7.76
N ILE A 74 -9.63 6.76 -6.71
CA ILE A 74 -9.21 8.16 -6.77
C ILE A 74 -7.75 8.27 -7.24
N SER A 75 -6.84 7.44 -6.73
CA SER A 75 -5.43 7.45 -7.14
C SER A 75 -5.23 7.07 -8.62
N LYS A 76 -6.01 6.11 -9.14
CA LYS A 76 -5.96 5.71 -10.55
C LYS A 76 -6.52 6.79 -11.46
N GLN A 77 -7.61 7.45 -11.05
CA GLN A 77 -8.18 8.56 -11.80
C GLN A 77 -7.22 9.75 -11.88
N GLN A 78 -6.59 10.11 -10.75
CA GLN A 78 -5.61 11.19 -10.73
C GLN A 78 -4.40 10.89 -11.63
N LEU A 79 -3.89 9.64 -11.61
CA LEU A 79 -2.80 9.21 -12.50
C LEU A 79 -3.15 9.40 -13.99
N ASN A 80 -4.39 9.12 -14.38
CA ASN A 80 -4.84 9.29 -15.77
C ASN A 80 -4.94 10.77 -16.17
N GLU A 81 -5.45 11.63 -15.29
CA GLU A 81 -5.56 13.08 -15.54
C GLU A 81 -4.16 13.75 -15.62
N ASP A 82 -3.26 13.39 -14.71
CA ASP A 82 -1.88 13.87 -14.71
C ASP A 82 -1.18 13.46 -16.02
N PHE A 83 -1.37 12.21 -16.44
CA PHE A 83 -0.82 11.71 -17.71
C PHE A 83 -1.36 12.48 -18.92
N LYS A 84 -2.66 12.78 -18.98
CA LYS A 84 -3.28 13.49 -20.12
C LYS A 84 -2.65 14.86 -20.38
N THR A 85 -2.25 15.55 -19.31
CA THR A 85 -1.53 16.83 -19.41
C THR A 85 -0.16 16.62 -20.07
N VAL A 86 0.57 15.60 -19.65
CA VAL A 86 1.88 15.23 -20.23
C VAL A 86 1.75 14.74 -21.68
N GLU A 87 0.76 13.91 -21.98
CA GLU A 87 0.45 13.40 -23.32
C GLU A 87 0.27 14.55 -24.30
N SER A 88 -0.61 15.51 -23.99
CA SER A 88 -0.91 16.64 -24.89
C SER A 88 0.33 17.48 -25.21
N TYR A 89 1.18 17.76 -24.22
CA TYR A 89 2.44 18.48 -24.41
C TYR A 89 3.37 17.77 -25.41
N TYR A 90 3.60 16.47 -25.23
CA TYR A 90 4.51 15.72 -26.09
C TYR A 90 3.92 15.43 -27.48
N VAL A 91 2.61 15.19 -27.58
CA VAL A 91 1.93 15.05 -28.87
C VAL A 91 2.07 16.33 -29.70
N GLN A 92 1.89 17.50 -29.07
CA GLN A 92 2.13 18.78 -29.74
C GLN A 92 3.59 18.91 -30.20
N LYS A 93 4.56 18.61 -29.31
CA LYS A 93 6.00 18.62 -29.66
C LYS A 93 6.35 17.72 -30.84
N ILE A 94 5.75 16.52 -30.89
CA ILE A 94 5.94 15.57 -31.99
C ILE A 94 5.38 16.17 -33.29
N SER A 95 4.20 16.77 -33.25
CA SER A 95 3.58 17.41 -34.41
C SER A 95 4.44 18.56 -34.96
N GLU A 96 4.87 19.47 -34.08
CA GLU A 96 5.75 20.61 -34.43
C GLU A 96 7.03 20.11 -35.12
N LYS A 97 7.65 19.04 -34.60
CA LYS A 97 8.89 18.51 -35.17
C LYS A 97 8.69 17.81 -36.52
N LYS A 98 7.58 17.08 -36.69
CA LYS A 98 7.25 16.48 -37.98
C LYS A 98 7.05 17.54 -39.06
N GLU A 99 6.33 18.61 -38.73
CA GLU A 99 6.13 19.75 -39.63
C GLU A 99 7.47 20.36 -40.05
N LEU A 100 8.38 20.62 -39.10
CA LEU A 100 9.72 21.10 -39.43
C LEU A 100 10.49 20.17 -40.36
N ILE A 101 10.40 18.84 -40.19
CA ILE A 101 11.05 17.88 -41.10
C ILE A 101 10.47 17.97 -42.51
N TYR A 102 9.14 18.05 -42.64
CA TYR A 102 8.49 18.19 -43.95
C TYR A 102 8.82 19.51 -44.64
N ASP A 103 9.00 20.59 -43.89
CA ASP A 103 9.48 21.87 -44.44
C ASP A 103 10.89 21.71 -45.05
N PHE A 104 11.77 20.88 -44.46
CA PHE A 104 13.08 20.57 -45.05
C PHE A 104 12.97 19.73 -46.34
N GLU A 105 12.00 18.81 -46.44
CA GLU A 105 11.73 18.01 -47.65
C GLU A 105 11.33 18.90 -48.84
N GLU A 106 10.44 19.87 -48.61
CA GLU A 106 9.98 20.80 -49.63
C GLU A 106 11.13 21.68 -50.18
N ASN A 107 12.12 21.99 -49.32
CA ASN A 107 13.31 22.73 -49.68
C ASN A 107 14.41 21.90 -50.39
N SER A 108 14.06 20.73 -50.93
CA SER A 108 14.92 19.85 -51.76
C SER A 108 16.07 19.13 -51.04
N VAL A 109 16.03 19.05 -49.70
CA VAL A 109 16.94 18.17 -48.94
C VAL A 109 16.37 16.76 -48.95
N ASN A 110 17.13 15.78 -49.45
CA ASN A 110 16.66 14.39 -49.49
C ASN A 110 16.59 13.81 -48.06
N VAL A 111 15.37 13.64 -47.54
CA VAL A 111 15.13 13.03 -46.23
C VAL A 111 15.11 11.51 -46.34
N ASN A 112 15.90 10.85 -45.51
CA ASN A 112 15.88 9.39 -45.40
C ASN A 112 14.66 8.93 -44.58
N GLY A 113 13.66 8.31 -45.21
CA GLY A 113 12.41 7.84 -44.57
C GLY A 113 12.56 6.70 -43.54
N VAL A 114 13.77 6.33 -43.13
CA VAL A 114 14.01 5.28 -42.12
C VAL A 114 13.37 5.65 -40.77
N PHE A 115 13.41 6.91 -40.37
CA PHE A 115 12.84 7.35 -39.08
C PHE A 115 11.32 7.14 -39.02
N GLU A 116 10.61 7.20 -40.16
CA GLU A 116 9.16 7.01 -40.22
C GLU A 116 8.76 5.60 -39.79
N GLN A 117 9.54 4.59 -40.18
CA GLN A 117 9.27 3.20 -39.81
C GLN A 117 9.41 2.99 -38.30
N ASP A 118 10.38 3.65 -37.67
CA ASP A 118 10.55 3.57 -36.22
C ASP A 118 9.44 4.33 -35.48
N LEU A 119 9.01 5.48 -36.01
CA LEU A 119 7.84 6.19 -35.48
C LEU A 119 6.56 5.37 -35.61
N GLN A 120 6.35 4.65 -36.72
CA GLN A 120 5.19 3.76 -36.89
C GLN A 120 5.17 2.63 -35.86
N LYS A 121 6.33 2.01 -35.56
CA LYS A 121 6.43 0.99 -34.51
C LYS A 121 6.11 1.58 -33.13
N LEU A 122 6.63 2.76 -32.83
CA LEU A 122 6.34 3.46 -31.58
C LEU A 122 4.86 3.86 -31.47
N GLU A 123 4.21 4.20 -32.59
CA GLU A 123 2.75 4.42 -32.67
C GLU A 123 1.95 3.18 -32.31
N ALA A 124 2.25 2.06 -32.96
CA ALA A 124 1.58 0.80 -32.64
C ALA A 124 1.75 0.42 -31.16
N MET A 125 2.96 0.57 -30.61
CA MET A 125 3.24 0.24 -29.21
C MET A 125 2.54 1.21 -28.24
N TYR A 126 2.36 2.47 -28.62
CA TYR A 126 1.63 3.44 -27.81
C TYR A 126 0.15 3.13 -27.70
N GLU A 127 -0.49 2.76 -28.82
CA GLU A 127 -1.90 2.36 -28.79
C GLU A 127 -2.11 1.12 -27.91
N VAL A 128 -1.21 0.14 -27.98
CA VAL A 128 -1.22 -1.03 -27.07
C VAL A 128 -1.08 -0.60 -25.60
N LEU A 129 -0.15 0.31 -25.29
CA LEU A 129 0.03 0.82 -23.93
C LEU A 129 -1.17 1.67 -23.45
N LYS A 130 -1.86 2.35 -24.37
CA LYS A 130 -3.06 3.15 -24.09
C LYS A 130 -4.24 2.26 -23.75
N ASP A 131 -4.38 1.13 -24.42
CA ASP A 131 -5.36 0.10 -24.09
C ASP A 131 -5.04 -0.57 -22.75
N GLU A 132 -3.77 -0.91 -22.49
CA GLU A 132 -3.34 -1.41 -21.16
C GLU A 132 -3.62 -0.37 -20.06
N LEU A 133 -3.46 0.93 -20.32
CA LEU A 133 -3.76 1.97 -19.34
C LEU A 133 -5.27 2.02 -19.01
N ARG A 134 -6.13 1.74 -20.00
CA ARG A 134 -7.58 1.68 -19.81
C ARG A 134 -8.00 0.45 -19.02
N GLU A 135 -7.45 -0.71 -19.35
CA GLU A 135 -7.79 -1.99 -18.71
C GLU A 135 -7.16 -2.12 -17.31
N ASN A 136 -5.91 -1.67 -17.16
CA ASN A 136 -5.11 -1.82 -15.95
C ASN A 136 -4.29 -0.56 -15.63
N PRO A 137 -4.94 0.50 -15.08
CA PRO A 137 -4.25 1.75 -14.76
C PRO A 137 -3.15 1.53 -13.72
N SER A 138 -1.91 1.79 -14.10
CA SER A 138 -0.76 1.69 -13.22
C SER A 138 0.32 2.71 -13.58
N LYS A 139 1.10 3.14 -12.57
CA LYS A 139 2.22 4.06 -12.79
C LYS A 139 3.22 3.54 -13.82
N LYS A 140 3.45 2.22 -13.84
CA LYS A 140 4.38 1.59 -14.80
C LYS A 140 3.92 1.77 -16.26
N VAL A 141 2.63 1.67 -16.51
CA VAL A 141 2.05 1.86 -17.86
C VAL A 141 2.15 3.33 -18.27
N VAL A 142 1.84 4.25 -17.36
CA VAL A 142 2.05 5.69 -17.57
C VAL A 142 3.51 6.02 -17.88
N ASP A 143 4.45 5.50 -17.08
CA ASP A 143 5.88 5.70 -17.29
C ASP A 143 6.33 5.18 -18.68
N ALA A 144 5.77 4.03 -19.11
CA ALA A 144 6.06 3.46 -20.44
C ALA A 144 5.47 4.29 -21.59
N LEU A 145 4.26 4.85 -21.43
CA LEU A 145 3.67 5.77 -22.39
C LEU A 145 4.51 7.04 -22.55
N ILE A 146 4.93 7.64 -21.42
CA ILE A 146 5.80 8.82 -21.41
C ILE A 146 7.14 8.50 -22.09
N LEU A 147 7.74 7.35 -21.78
CA LEU A 147 8.97 6.91 -22.43
C LEU A 147 8.80 6.75 -23.95
N ASN A 148 7.68 6.17 -24.39
CA ASN A 148 7.38 6.05 -25.82
C ASN A 148 7.34 7.42 -26.50
N LEU A 149 6.64 8.39 -25.90
CA LEU A 149 6.55 9.76 -26.40
C LEU A 149 7.93 10.45 -26.45
N LEU A 150 8.75 10.28 -25.41
CA LEU A 150 10.11 10.81 -25.35
C LEU A 150 10.99 10.25 -26.47
N VAL A 151 10.97 8.94 -26.68
CA VAL A 151 11.77 8.30 -27.74
C VAL A 151 11.37 8.81 -29.13
N ARG A 152 10.08 9.03 -29.39
CA ARG A 152 9.64 9.64 -30.66
C ARG A 152 10.22 11.04 -30.84
N VAL A 153 10.20 11.85 -29.79
CA VAL A 153 10.79 13.20 -29.82
C VAL A 153 12.29 13.13 -30.08
N ASP A 154 13.00 12.18 -29.48
CA ASP A 154 14.44 11.99 -29.68
C ASP A 154 14.79 11.57 -31.11
N ILE A 155 14.01 10.65 -31.69
CA ILE A 155 14.16 10.25 -33.10
C ILE A 155 13.97 11.47 -34.03
N LEU A 156 12.91 12.25 -33.78
CA LEU A 156 12.64 13.45 -34.58
C LEU A 156 13.72 14.53 -34.41
N ASN A 157 14.27 14.68 -33.20
CA ASN A 157 15.40 15.58 -32.96
C ASN A 157 16.65 15.14 -33.72
N ALA A 158 16.96 13.85 -33.70
CA ALA A 158 18.11 13.30 -34.42
C ALA A 158 17.97 13.54 -35.93
N GLN A 159 16.76 13.32 -36.48
CA GLN A 159 16.48 13.57 -37.89
C GLN A 159 16.63 15.06 -38.24
N LEU A 160 16.06 15.97 -37.43
CA LEU A 160 16.20 17.41 -37.65
C LEU A 160 17.67 17.86 -37.60
N GLN A 161 18.46 17.30 -36.68
CA GLN A 161 19.88 17.60 -36.59
C GLN A 161 20.65 17.13 -37.83
N GLU A 162 20.33 15.95 -38.36
CA GLU A 162 20.91 15.46 -39.62
C GLU A 162 20.58 16.41 -40.79
N LEU A 163 19.32 16.83 -40.91
CA LEU A 163 18.87 17.74 -41.96
C LEU A 163 19.51 19.13 -41.84
N GLU A 164 19.64 19.65 -40.63
CA GLU A 164 20.32 20.91 -40.40
C GLU A 164 21.79 20.82 -40.82
N ASN A 165 22.47 19.71 -40.51
CA ASN A 165 23.87 19.50 -40.91
C ASN A 165 24.03 19.42 -42.43
N ILE A 166 23.16 18.69 -43.13
CA ILE A 166 23.16 18.62 -44.60
C ILE A 166 22.94 20.02 -45.20
N SER A 167 21.94 20.75 -44.71
CA SER A 167 21.62 22.10 -45.21
C SER A 167 22.74 23.13 -44.98
N ARG A 168 23.60 22.91 -43.98
CA ARG A 168 24.78 23.75 -43.72
C ARG A 168 25.93 23.41 -44.66
N GLN A 169 26.16 22.12 -44.92
CA GLN A 169 27.18 21.66 -45.87
C GLN A 169 26.91 22.18 -47.29
N ASP A 170 25.66 22.12 -47.74
CA ASP A 170 25.27 22.64 -49.07
C ASP A 170 25.50 24.16 -49.23
N LYS A 171 25.53 24.91 -48.12
CA LYS A 171 25.77 26.37 -48.13
C LYS A 171 27.26 26.74 -48.06
N GLU A 172 28.13 25.81 -47.66
CA GLU A 172 29.56 26.03 -47.44
C GLU A 172 30.45 25.54 -48.60
N GLU A 173 29.89 24.94 -49.66
CA GLU A 173 30.58 24.72 -50.94
C GLU A 173 30.39 25.92 -51.89
N PRO A 174 31.24 26.97 -51.86
CA PRO A 174 31.24 27.97 -52.91
C PRO A 174 31.80 27.35 -54.21
N GLU A 175 31.13 27.66 -55.32
CA GLU A 175 31.57 27.40 -56.69
C GLU A 175 33.10 27.46 -56.84
N ILE A 176 33.74 26.31 -56.99
CA ILE A 176 35.08 26.25 -57.55
C ILE A 176 34.92 26.51 -59.04
N ASN A 177 34.99 27.78 -59.42
CA ASN A 177 35.10 28.23 -60.80
C ASN A 177 36.19 27.41 -61.54
N VAL A 178 35.80 26.76 -62.63
CA VAL A 178 36.69 26.28 -63.70
C VAL A 178 36.23 26.89 -65.01
#